data_AF-A0A257LMW7-F1
#
_entry.id   AF-A0A257LMW7-F1
#
_cell.length_a   1.000
_cell.length_b   1.000
_cell.length_c   1.000
_cell.angle_alpha   90.00
_cell.angle_beta   90.00
_cell.angle_gamma   90.00
#
_symmetry.space_group_name_H-M   'P 1'
#
loop_
_entity.id
_entity.type
_entity.pdbx_description
1 polymer ?
#
loop_
_entity_poly.entity_id
_entity_poly.type
_entity_poly.pdbx_seq_one_letter_code
_entity_poly.pdbx_strand_id
1 'polypeptide(L)'
;PLAGAWIDYVARGQFLLQQGRTVADVAFLHTEDHGYAYPAGMVTTPAGYDFDIVYPHHLAAMTWRDGALTLPTGPAYRVLMLPENWAADLATLRKLRDFARAGAPIYGAAPVVPAGVRDYEARSEFAALVRELWDGPRAVIRRTPLSTALKERSLAPDVVLPAAPAGGELRYIHRRTPDAEI
;
A
#
# COMPACT_ATOMS: atom_id res chain seq x y z
N PRO A 1 32.93 25.87 -9.62
CA PRO A 1 34.20 25.16 -9.36
C PRO A 1 34.21 24.32 -8.06
N LEU A 2 33.64 24.80 -6.94
CA LEU A 2 33.68 24.10 -5.64
C LEU A 2 32.53 23.10 -5.38
N ALA A 3 31.60 22.94 -6.32
CA ALA A 3 30.42 22.08 -6.13
C ALA A 3 30.67 20.60 -6.51
N GLY A 4 31.81 20.25 -7.11
CA GLY A 4 32.06 18.90 -7.66
C GLY A 4 31.85 17.78 -6.64
N ALA A 5 32.51 17.86 -5.48
CA ALA A 5 32.39 16.84 -4.44
C ALA A 5 30.96 16.70 -3.88
N TRP A 6 30.20 17.80 -3.82
CA TRP A 6 28.80 17.77 -3.40
C TRP A 6 27.91 17.11 -4.46
N ILE A 7 28.11 17.45 -5.73
CA ILE A 7 27.38 16.83 -6.84
C ILE A 7 27.68 15.33 -6.90
N ASP A 8 28.94 14.92 -6.72
CA ASP A 8 29.34 13.51 -6.68
C ASP A 8 28.70 12.74 -5.51
N TYR A 9 28.53 13.40 -4.35
CA TYR A 9 27.80 12.82 -3.23
C TYR A 9 26.33 12.59 -3.57
N VAL A 10 25.64 13.61 -4.10
CA VAL A 10 24.23 13.49 -4.52
C VAL A 10 24.07 12.45 -5.61
N ALA A 11 24.95 12.45 -6.62
CA ALA A 11 24.91 11.51 -7.73
C ALA A 11 25.09 10.06 -7.25
N ARG A 12 26.01 9.79 -6.30
CA ARG A 12 26.15 8.46 -5.70
C ARG A 12 24.91 8.03 -4.92
N GLY A 13 24.29 8.96 -4.17
CA GLY A 13 23.02 8.69 -3.49
C GLY A 13 21.91 8.34 -4.47
N GLN A 14 21.74 9.14 -5.53
CA GLN A 14 20.74 8.90 -6.57
C GLN A 14 21.01 7.60 -7.34
N PHE A 15 22.27 7.27 -7.61
CA PHE A 15 22.65 6.01 -8.22
C PHE A 15 22.11 4.84 -7.41
N LEU A 16 22.38 4.79 -6.09
CA LEU A 16 21.86 3.75 -5.21
C LEU A 16 20.33 3.77 -5.14
N LEU A 17 19.71 4.94 -5.03
CA LEU A 17 18.25 5.11 -4.93
C LEU A 17 17.48 4.74 -6.22
N GLN A 18 18.17 4.58 -7.34
CA GLN A 18 17.58 4.14 -8.62
C GLN A 18 17.83 2.66 -8.90
N GLN A 19 18.59 1.96 -8.06
CA GLN A 19 18.85 0.54 -8.27
C GLN A 19 17.60 -0.29 -7.99
N GLY A 20 17.42 -1.34 -8.80
CA GLY A 20 16.42 -2.36 -8.56
C GLY A 20 14.99 -1.84 -8.41
N ARG A 21 14.23 -2.42 -7.47
CA ARG A 21 12.84 -2.06 -7.18
C ARG A 21 12.71 -1.52 -5.76
N THR A 22 11.79 -0.58 -5.56
CA THR A 22 11.40 -0.15 -4.21
C THR A 22 10.75 -1.32 -3.49
N VAL A 23 11.08 -1.50 -2.21
CA VAL A 23 10.40 -2.42 -1.30
C VAL A 23 9.56 -1.58 -0.34
N ALA A 24 8.27 -1.85 -0.28
CA ALA A 24 7.35 -1.21 0.66
C ALA A 24 6.39 -2.27 1.21
N ASP A 25 6.22 -2.32 2.52
CA ASP A 25 5.42 -3.37 3.16
C ASP A 25 3.92 -3.17 2.96
N VAL A 26 3.48 -1.90 2.93
CA VAL A 26 2.07 -1.53 3.00
C VAL A 26 1.67 -0.68 1.80
N ALA A 27 0.61 -1.08 1.11
CA ALA A 27 -0.10 -0.23 0.18
C ALA A 27 -1.34 0.35 0.87
N PHE A 28 -1.49 1.67 0.86
CA PHE A 28 -2.72 2.34 1.29
C PHE A 28 -3.53 2.74 0.06
N LEU A 29 -4.69 2.11 -0.13
CA LEU A 29 -5.61 2.51 -1.18
C LEU A 29 -6.19 3.88 -0.83
N HIS A 30 -6.18 4.78 -1.81
CA HIS A 30 -6.89 6.04 -1.80
C HIS A 30 -7.72 6.13 -3.08
N THR A 31 -8.94 6.67 -3.01
CA THR A 31 -9.84 6.69 -4.18
C THR A 31 -9.87 8.01 -4.93
N GLU A 32 -9.55 9.11 -4.25
CA GLU A 32 -9.31 10.39 -4.89
C GLU A 32 -7.83 10.55 -5.18
N ASP A 33 -7.48 10.80 -6.44
CA ASP A 33 -6.09 11.05 -6.83
C ASP A 33 -5.70 12.48 -6.44
N HIS A 34 -4.97 12.59 -5.34
CA HIS A 34 -4.41 13.85 -4.86
C HIS A 34 -3.05 14.18 -5.52
N GLY A 35 -2.51 13.30 -6.35
CA GLY A 35 -1.18 13.44 -6.95
C GLY A 35 -0.13 13.81 -5.91
N TYR A 36 0.66 14.85 -6.20
CA TYR A 36 1.70 15.35 -5.31
C TYR A 36 1.19 16.16 -4.10
N ALA A 37 -0.12 16.40 -4.00
CA ALA A 37 -0.72 17.18 -2.92
C ALA A 37 -1.16 16.31 -1.73
N TYR A 38 -0.73 15.05 -1.64
CA TYR A 38 -1.05 14.18 -0.52
C TYR A 38 -0.49 14.76 0.80
N PRO A 39 -1.34 15.12 1.77
CA PRO A 39 -0.87 15.80 2.98
C PRO A 39 0.09 14.92 3.79
N ALA A 40 1.24 15.50 4.16
CA ALA A 40 2.20 14.83 5.03
C ALA A 40 1.52 14.45 6.36
N GLY A 41 1.69 13.20 6.79
CA GLY A 41 1.12 12.68 8.05
C GLY A 41 -0.34 12.23 7.97
N MET A 42 -1.00 12.30 6.80
CA MET A 42 -2.33 11.71 6.62
C MET A 42 -2.32 10.19 6.84
N VAL A 43 -1.20 9.55 6.48
CA VAL A 43 -0.91 8.15 6.74
C VAL A 43 0.42 8.05 7.46
N THR A 44 0.47 7.19 8.47
CA THR A 44 1.69 6.84 9.20
C THR A 44 1.78 5.33 9.34
N THR A 45 3.01 4.83 9.27
CA THR A 45 3.34 3.43 9.58
C THR A 45 4.13 3.37 10.87
N PRO A 46 4.10 2.24 11.60
CA PRO A 46 5.04 2.01 12.68
C PRO A 46 6.49 2.08 12.17
N ALA A 47 7.43 2.40 13.06
CA ALA A 47 8.85 2.43 12.71
C ALA A 47 9.31 1.10 12.10
N GLY A 48 10.12 1.19 11.05
CA GLY A 48 10.64 0.03 10.34
C GLY A 48 9.71 -0.57 9.28
N TYR A 49 8.62 0.11 8.92
CA TYR A 49 7.77 -0.27 7.78
C TYR A 49 7.64 0.91 6.81
N ASP A 50 7.79 0.65 5.53
CA ASP A 50 7.58 1.63 4.48
C ASP A 50 6.22 1.43 3.80
N PHE A 51 5.72 2.48 3.14
CA PHE A 51 4.42 2.44 2.50
C PHE A 51 4.35 3.29 1.24
N ASP A 52 3.42 2.91 0.36
CA ASP A 52 2.97 3.76 -0.74
C ASP A 52 1.48 4.04 -0.65
N ILE A 53 1.08 5.17 -1.22
CA ILE A 53 -0.31 5.44 -1.58
C ILE A 53 -0.58 4.86 -2.96
N VAL A 54 -1.63 4.04 -3.07
CA VAL A 54 -2.04 3.41 -4.31
C VAL A 54 -3.47 3.84 -4.66
N TYR A 55 -3.80 3.79 -5.94
CA TYR A 55 -5.09 4.24 -6.47
C TYR A 55 -5.77 3.07 -7.20
N PRO A 56 -7.07 3.16 -7.54
CA PRO A 56 -7.77 2.11 -8.27
C PRO A 56 -7.05 1.61 -9.53
N HIS A 57 -6.41 2.51 -10.29
CA HIS A 57 -5.65 2.13 -11.47
C HIS A 57 -4.37 1.34 -11.14
N HIS A 58 -3.69 1.66 -10.03
CA HIS A 58 -2.58 0.84 -9.53
C HIS A 58 -3.08 -0.56 -9.14
N LEU A 59 -4.19 -0.63 -8.40
CA LEU A 59 -4.79 -1.90 -8.00
C LEU A 59 -5.15 -2.77 -9.22
N ALA A 60 -5.70 -2.16 -10.26
CA ALA A 60 -6.05 -2.85 -11.51
C ALA A 60 -4.83 -3.50 -12.19
N ALA A 61 -3.68 -2.81 -12.17
CA ALA A 61 -2.41 -3.29 -12.75
C ALA A 61 -1.68 -4.31 -11.86
N MET A 62 -2.01 -4.40 -10.56
CA MET A 62 -1.36 -5.32 -9.64
C MET A 62 -1.73 -6.80 -9.91
N THR A 63 -0.83 -7.67 -9.48
CA THR A 63 -1.01 -9.12 -9.41
C THR A 63 -0.65 -9.63 -8.03
N TRP A 64 -1.34 -10.68 -7.55
CA TRP A 64 -0.96 -11.38 -6.33
C TRP A 64 -0.05 -12.54 -6.70
N ARG A 65 1.22 -12.49 -6.28
CA ARG A 65 2.23 -13.52 -6.52
C ARG A 65 3.27 -13.52 -5.41
N ASP A 66 3.84 -14.66 -5.10
CA ASP A 66 4.94 -14.81 -4.13
C ASP A 66 4.62 -14.19 -2.75
N GLY A 67 3.35 -14.21 -2.35
CA GLY A 67 2.90 -13.64 -1.09
C GLY A 67 2.84 -12.11 -1.04
N ALA A 68 2.88 -11.44 -2.20
CA ALA A 68 2.80 -9.98 -2.30
C ALA A 68 1.93 -9.49 -3.46
N LEU A 69 1.32 -8.31 -3.29
CA LEU A 69 0.66 -7.55 -4.35
C LEU A 69 1.72 -6.79 -5.12
N THR A 70 2.00 -7.20 -6.36
CA THR A 70 3.12 -6.69 -7.14
C THR A 70 2.65 -5.92 -8.36
N LEU A 71 3.19 -4.71 -8.54
CA LEU A 71 3.07 -3.94 -9.78
C LEU A 71 4.02 -4.48 -10.86
N PRO A 72 3.67 -4.42 -12.16
CA PRO A 72 4.49 -4.99 -13.23
C PRO A 72 5.95 -4.54 -13.23
N THR A 73 6.19 -3.25 -13.00
CA THR A 73 7.52 -2.62 -12.98
C THR A 73 7.83 -1.95 -11.64
N GLY A 74 7.12 -2.33 -10.58
CA GLY A 74 7.04 -1.52 -9.37
C GLY A 74 7.28 -2.30 -8.08
N PRO A 75 6.93 -1.68 -6.95
CA PRO A 75 6.99 -2.27 -5.62
C PRO A 75 6.07 -3.49 -5.46
N ALA A 76 6.34 -4.26 -4.42
CA ALA A 76 5.55 -5.40 -4.00
C ALA A 76 5.11 -5.20 -2.55
N TYR A 77 3.81 -5.28 -2.30
CA TYR A 77 3.21 -4.97 -1.00
C TYR A 77 2.73 -6.22 -0.28
N ARG A 78 3.02 -6.30 1.01
CA ARG A 78 2.67 -7.42 1.88
C ARG A 78 1.36 -7.19 2.62
N VAL A 79 0.81 -5.98 2.61
CA VAL A 79 -0.50 -5.62 3.18
C VAL A 79 -1.15 -4.55 2.31
N LEU A 80 -2.45 -4.70 2.01
CA LEU A 80 -3.28 -3.63 1.45
C LEU A 80 -4.24 -3.08 2.51
N MET A 81 -4.11 -1.80 2.81
CA MET A 81 -4.98 -1.05 3.69
C MET A 81 -6.01 -0.28 2.88
N LEU A 82 -7.28 -0.40 3.23
CA LEU A 82 -8.39 0.31 2.61
C LEU A 82 -8.77 1.54 3.43
N PRO A 83 -9.27 2.62 2.79
CA PRO A 83 -9.64 3.83 3.51
C PRO A 83 -10.83 3.61 4.47
N GLU A 84 -11.02 4.57 5.35
CA GLU A 84 -12.28 4.75 6.07
C GLU A 84 -13.21 5.65 5.25
N ASN A 85 -14.53 5.46 5.36
CA ASN A 85 -15.56 6.33 4.78
C ASN A 85 -15.34 6.69 3.30
N TRP A 86 -15.25 5.68 2.43
CA TRP A 86 -14.86 5.86 1.03
C TRP A 86 -15.90 5.33 0.05
N ALA A 87 -15.79 5.77 -1.21
CA ALA A 87 -16.59 5.28 -2.33
C ALA A 87 -15.76 4.36 -3.21
N ALA A 88 -16.36 3.29 -3.74
CA ALA A 88 -15.66 2.35 -4.62
C ALA A 88 -16.43 2.13 -5.92
N ASP A 89 -15.70 2.08 -7.04
CA ASP A 89 -16.27 1.56 -8.28
C ASP A 89 -16.36 0.03 -8.24
N LEU A 90 -17.21 -0.54 -9.12
CA LEU A 90 -17.39 -2.00 -9.18
C LEU A 90 -16.11 -2.72 -9.63
N ALA A 91 -15.28 -2.09 -10.46
CA ALA A 91 -14.03 -2.69 -10.93
C ALA A 91 -13.04 -2.92 -9.78
N THR A 92 -12.91 -1.94 -8.89
CA THR A 92 -12.10 -1.96 -7.68
C THR A 92 -12.60 -3.05 -6.74
N LEU A 93 -13.90 -3.11 -6.47
CA LEU A 93 -14.48 -4.16 -5.62
C LEU A 93 -14.24 -5.56 -6.18
N ARG A 94 -14.43 -5.76 -7.49
CA ARG A 94 -14.15 -7.04 -8.15
C ARG A 94 -12.66 -7.41 -8.04
N LYS A 95 -11.76 -6.46 -8.21
CA LYS A 95 -10.32 -6.68 -8.07
C LYS A 95 -9.92 -7.02 -6.63
N LEU A 96 -10.48 -6.32 -5.64
CA LEU A 96 -10.30 -6.64 -4.22
C LEU A 96 -10.81 -8.05 -3.90
N ARG A 97 -11.96 -8.44 -4.45
CA ARG A 97 -12.49 -9.81 -4.32
C ARG A 97 -11.52 -10.84 -4.85
N ASP A 98 -11.00 -10.64 -6.04
CA ASP A 98 -10.10 -11.61 -6.67
C ASP A 98 -8.81 -11.77 -5.86
N PHE A 99 -8.26 -10.66 -5.36
CA PHE A 99 -7.10 -10.70 -4.46
C PHE A 99 -7.40 -11.35 -3.10
N ALA A 100 -8.51 -10.98 -2.46
CA ALA A 100 -8.88 -11.53 -1.16
C ALA A 100 -9.11 -13.05 -1.25
N ARG A 101 -9.79 -13.51 -2.32
CA ARG A 101 -9.98 -14.95 -2.59
C ARG A 101 -8.67 -15.69 -2.87
N ALA A 102 -7.69 -15.02 -3.46
CA ALA A 102 -6.35 -15.56 -3.67
C ALA A 102 -5.47 -15.56 -2.40
N GLY A 103 -5.97 -15.04 -1.27
CA GLY A 103 -5.27 -15.02 0.02
C GLY A 103 -4.50 -13.72 0.30
N ALA A 104 -4.67 -12.69 -0.54
CA ALA A 104 -4.02 -11.41 -0.31
C ALA A 104 -4.51 -10.77 1.01
N PRO A 105 -3.59 -10.26 1.85
CA PRO A 105 -3.91 -9.48 3.05
C PRO A 105 -4.55 -8.15 2.70
N ILE A 106 -5.85 -8.03 2.95
CA ILE A 106 -6.60 -6.79 2.75
C ILE A 106 -7.32 -6.46 4.05
N TYR A 107 -7.13 -5.23 4.53
CA TYR A 107 -7.70 -4.76 5.79
C TYR A 107 -8.29 -3.35 5.63
N GLY A 108 -9.42 -3.10 6.28
CA GLY A 108 -10.05 -1.78 6.31
C GLY A 108 -11.56 -1.84 6.18
N ALA A 109 -12.19 -0.66 6.12
CA ALA A 109 -13.64 -0.54 6.08
C ALA A 109 -14.20 -0.89 4.70
N ALA A 110 -15.45 -1.37 4.68
CA ALA A 110 -16.22 -1.47 3.45
C ALA A 110 -16.50 -0.07 2.89
N PRO A 111 -16.52 0.11 1.56
CA PRO A 111 -16.97 1.37 0.97
C PRO A 111 -18.45 1.59 1.29
N VAL A 112 -18.81 2.86 1.51
CA VAL A 112 -20.17 3.24 1.92
C VAL A 112 -21.10 3.44 0.74
N VAL A 113 -20.55 3.70 -0.45
CA VAL A 113 -21.32 4.04 -1.66
C VAL A 113 -20.58 3.65 -2.94
N PRO A 114 -21.29 3.32 -4.03
CA PRO A 114 -20.71 3.20 -5.36
C PRO A 114 -20.08 4.52 -5.84
N ALA A 115 -18.96 4.43 -6.57
CA ALA A 115 -18.34 5.59 -7.18
C ALA A 115 -19.01 5.94 -8.53
N GLY A 116 -19.83 6.98 -8.54
CA GLY A 116 -20.45 7.51 -9.76
C GLY A 116 -21.78 6.87 -10.16
N VAL A 117 -22.42 7.44 -11.18
CA VAL A 117 -23.82 7.14 -11.54
C VAL A 117 -24.02 5.71 -12.06
N ARG A 118 -23.12 5.21 -12.91
CA ARG A 118 -23.24 3.86 -13.49
C ARG A 118 -23.19 2.76 -12.43
N ASP A 119 -22.26 2.88 -11.48
CA ASP A 119 -22.15 1.90 -10.40
C ASP A 119 -23.29 2.03 -9.39
N TYR A 120 -23.85 3.24 -9.25
CA TYR A 120 -25.06 3.45 -8.46
C TYR A 120 -26.30 2.77 -9.07
N GLU A 121 -26.44 2.79 -10.40
CA GLU A 121 -27.48 2.02 -11.10
C GLU A 121 -27.32 0.50 -10.85
N ALA A 122 -26.08 0.04 -10.72
CA ALA A 122 -25.71 -1.34 -10.37
C ALA A 122 -25.55 -1.59 -8.85
N ARG A 123 -26.22 -0.80 -7.99
CA ARG A 123 -26.12 -0.91 -6.52
C ARG A 123 -26.39 -2.30 -5.93
N SER A 124 -27.17 -3.14 -6.60
CA SER A 124 -27.42 -4.51 -6.16
C SER A 124 -26.16 -5.38 -6.24
N GLU A 125 -25.37 -5.24 -7.30
CA GLU A 125 -24.08 -5.90 -7.44
C GLU A 125 -23.08 -5.37 -6.41
N PHE A 126 -23.03 -4.03 -6.25
CA PHE A 126 -22.18 -3.40 -5.23
C PHE A 126 -22.47 -3.97 -3.84
N ALA A 127 -23.75 -4.02 -3.44
CA ALA A 127 -24.16 -4.55 -2.13
C ALA A 127 -23.83 -6.05 -1.99
N ALA A 128 -23.89 -6.82 -3.08
CA ALA A 128 -23.51 -8.23 -3.07
C ALA A 128 -22.01 -8.41 -2.85
N LEU A 129 -21.17 -7.63 -3.53
CA LEU A 129 -19.71 -7.65 -3.36
C LEU A 129 -19.30 -7.19 -1.96
N VAL A 130 -19.90 -6.12 -1.44
CA VAL A 130 -19.64 -5.66 -0.07
C VAL A 130 -19.99 -6.75 0.95
N ARG A 131 -21.17 -7.36 0.80
CA ARG A 131 -21.57 -8.46 1.70
C ARG A 131 -20.63 -9.64 1.61
N GLU A 132 -20.24 -10.04 0.39
CA GLU A 132 -19.30 -11.15 0.19
C GLU A 132 -17.98 -10.92 0.92
N LEU A 133 -17.43 -9.71 0.81
CA LEU A 133 -16.08 -9.40 1.27
C LEU A 133 -15.99 -9.07 2.76
N TRP A 134 -17.01 -8.40 3.34
CA TRP A 134 -16.94 -7.88 4.70
C TRP A 134 -17.96 -8.47 5.70
N ASP A 135 -19.14 -8.90 5.25
CA ASP A 135 -20.26 -9.17 6.17
C ASP A 135 -20.73 -10.64 6.14
N GLY A 136 -20.31 -11.41 5.14
CA GLY A 136 -20.65 -12.82 5.01
C GLY A 136 -19.95 -13.70 6.05
N PRO A 137 -20.44 -14.93 6.27
CA PRO A 137 -19.81 -15.90 7.19
C PRO A 137 -18.39 -16.31 6.75
N ARG A 138 -18.03 -16.02 5.50
CA ARG A 138 -16.70 -16.21 4.92
C ARG A 138 -16.08 -14.88 4.49
N ALA A 139 -16.40 -13.79 5.18
CA ALA A 139 -15.79 -12.49 4.94
C ALA A 139 -14.26 -12.62 4.95
N VAL A 140 -13.64 -12.11 3.89
CA VAL A 140 -12.21 -12.26 3.62
C VAL A 140 -11.43 -10.97 3.92
N ILE A 141 -12.13 -9.84 4.04
CA ILE A 141 -11.55 -8.55 4.39
C ILE A 141 -11.94 -8.21 5.83
N ARG A 142 -10.95 -7.90 6.66
CA ARG A 142 -11.16 -7.59 8.07
C ARG A 142 -11.07 -6.08 8.34
N ARG A 143 -11.92 -5.58 9.24
CA ARG A 143 -11.88 -4.21 9.74
C ARG A 143 -10.86 -4.11 10.87
N THR A 144 -9.58 -3.93 10.54
CA THR A 144 -8.48 -4.00 11.51
C THR A 144 -7.47 -2.89 11.23
N PRO A 145 -7.03 -2.14 12.26
CA PRO A 145 -6.00 -1.13 12.08
C PRO A 145 -4.66 -1.77 11.72
N LEU A 146 -3.81 -1.03 10.98
CA LEU A 146 -2.54 -1.55 10.46
C LEU A 146 -1.67 -2.20 11.55
N SER A 147 -1.53 -1.56 12.72
CA SER A 147 -0.69 -2.08 13.81
C SER A 147 -1.10 -3.47 14.30
N THR A 148 -2.38 -3.81 14.22
CA THR A 148 -2.88 -5.14 14.58
C THR A 148 -2.75 -6.10 13.40
N ALA A 149 -3.02 -5.63 12.18
CA ALA A 149 -2.84 -6.43 10.97
C ALA A 149 -1.38 -6.93 10.80
N LEU A 150 -0.40 -6.06 11.06
CA LEU A 150 1.03 -6.40 11.01
C LEU A 150 1.37 -7.50 12.03
N LYS A 151 0.86 -7.41 13.26
CA LYS A 151 1.06 -8.41 14.31
C LYS A 151 0.44 -9.75 13.97
N GLU A 152 -0.80 -9.76 13.50
CA GLU A 152 -1.51 -10.99 13.13
C GLU A 152 -0.83 -11.74 11.98
N ARG A 153 -0.24 -10.98 11.05
CA ARG A 153 0.55 -11.53 9.95
C ARG A 153 1.94 -11.98 10.37
N SER A 154 2.35 -11.68 11.61
CA SER A 154 3.74 -11.85 12.06
C SER A 154 4.72 -11.18 11.08
N LEU A 155 4.32 -10.03 10.53
CA LEU A 155 5.19 -9.25 9.67
C LEU A 155 6.23 -8.59 10.57
N ALA A 156 7.50 -8.94 10.38
CA ALA A 156 8.59 -8.24 11.04
C ALA A 156 8.79 -6.86 10.38
N PRO A 157 9.25 -5.84 11.13
CA PRO A 157 9.75 -4.62 10.52
C PRO A 157 10.86 -4.94 9.53
N ASP A 158 10.85 -4.25 8.39
CA ASP A 158 11.86 -4.36 7.34
C ASP A 158 13.24 -3.91 7.86
N VAL A 159 13.26 -2.84 8.66
CA VAL A 159 14.46 -2.37 9.35
C VAL A 159 14.17 -2.05 10.83
N VAL A 160 15.09 -2.46 11.70
CA VAL A 160 15.08 -2.05 13.11
C VAL A 160 15.97 -0.82 13.27
N LEU A 161 15.36 0.34 13.39
CA LEU A 161 16.07 1.60 13.59
C LEU A 161 16.43 1.79 15.07
N PRO A 162 17.63 2.29 15.38
CA PRO A 162 17.98 2.67 16.74
C PRO A 162 17.12 3.85 17.20
N ALA A 163 17.03 4.06 18.50
CA ALA A 163 16.41 5.26 19.04
C ALA A 163 17.13 6.50 18.49
N ALA A 164 16.37 7.39 17.85
CA ALA A 164 16.91 8.66 17.40
C ALA A 164 17.29 9.53 18.61
N PRO A 165 18.35 10.36 18.53
CA PRO A 165 18.63 11.37 19.53
C PRO A 165 17.40 12.26 19.78
N ALA A 166 17.27 12.82 20.98
CA ALA A 166 16.13 13.66 21.34
C ALA A 166 15.88 14.76 20.29
N GLY A 167 14.70 14.72 19.66
CA GLY A 167 14.27 15.67 18.63
C GLY A 167 14.57 15.26 17.18
N GLY A 168 15.17 14.09 16.93
CA GLY A 168 15.44 13.58 15.59
C GLY A 168 14.48 12.46 15.14
N GLU A 169 14.36 12.28 13.83
CA GLU A 169 13.68 11.14 13.20
C GLU A 169 14.69 10.45 12.27
N LEU A 170 14.75 9.12 12.31
CA LEU A 170 15.49 8.33 11.32
C LEU A 170 14.49 7.78 10.31
N ARG A 171 14.75 8.06 9.02
CA ARG A 171 14.00 7.52 7.89
C ARG A 171 14.90 6.64 7.06
N TYR A 172 14.29 5.72 6.33
CA TYR A 172 14.98 4.83 5.41
C TYR A 172 14.18 4.73 4.12
N ILE A 173 14.85 4.26 3.07
CA ILE A 173 14.25 3.77 1.83
C ILE A 173 14.93 2.43 1.59
N HIS A 174 14.15 1.42 1.23
CA HIS A 174 14.69 0.10 0.91
C HIS A 174 14.55 -0.20 -0.58
N ARG A 175 15.65 -0.63 -1.20
CA ARG A 175 15.67 -1.10 -2.58
C ARG A 175 16.20 -2.53 -2.67
N ARG A 176 15.62 -3.31 -3.56
CA ARG A 176 16.04 -4.68 -3.84
C ARG A 176 16.49 -4.84 -5.29
N THR A 177 17.69 -5.36 -5.46
CA THR A 177 18.22 -5.90 -6.72
C THR A 177 18.19 -7.43 -6.69
N PRO A 178 18.49 -8.16 -7.78
CA PRO A 178 18.59 -9.62 -7.73
C PRO A 178 19.64 -10.14 -6.73
N ASP A 179 20.68 -9.35 -6.46
CA ASP A 179 21.88 -9.80 -5.73
C ASP A 179 22.08 -9.07 -4.39
N ALA A 180 21.29 -8.04 -4.08
CA ALA A 180 21.46 -7.21 -2.88
C ALA A 180 20.21 -6.44 -2.45
N GLU A 181 20.12 -6.22 -1.14
CA GLU A 181 19.26 -5.23 -0.47
C GLU A 181 20.09 -3.94 -0.24
N ILE A 182 19.50 -2.77 -0.49
CA ILE A 182 20.13 -1.44 -0.40
C ILE A 182 19.28 -0.51 0.46
#